data_AF-A0A496A8B4-F1
#
_entry.id   AF-A0A496A8B4-F1
#
_cell.length_a   1.000
_cell.length_b   1.000
_cell.length_c   1.000
_cell.angle_alpha   90.00
_cell.angle_beta   90.00
_cell.angle_gamma   90.00
#
_symmetry.space_group_name_H-M   'P 1'
#
loop_
_entity.id
_entity.type
_entity.pdbx_description
1 polymer ?
#
loop_
_entity_poly.entity_id
_entity_poly.type
_entity_poly.pdbx_seq_one_letter_code
_entity_poly.pdbx_strand_id
1 'polypeptide(L)'
;MRLFSVLTMVAFLAMLALPTLLPAEEFRVWGGKTDDFTDSQGRVWRGAQQADQSWGGWIEKEPRVAEVKTLTADAQAQAADAGYDVDLFYAVSWAQFPDTVKYQFKTGNGTFDVTYLVGEHWSPNNRGFDIFIEEENVEPLYVTPGKDEIDIKTYPGIEVSDGTLDLNLAGNGETGAGDLNAMFSALEVVPAVSTDVDPKQKLTTTWGALKDDRR
;
A
#
# COMPACT_ATOMS: atom_id res chain seq x y z
N MET A 1 -48.99 7.15 -29.61
CA MET A 1 -48.64 6.21 -28.52
C MET A 1 -47.34 5.42 -28.71
N ARG A 2 -46.56 5.58 -29.80
CA ARG A 2 -45.29 4.84 -29.98
C ARG A 2 -43.99 5.65 -29.74
N LEU A 3 -44.06 6.98 -29.69
CA LEU A 3 -42.88 7.83 -29.46
C LEU A 3 -42.52 8.00 -27.97
N PHE A 4 -43.50 7.91 -27.08
CA PHE A 4 -43.29 8.11 -25.64
C PHE A 4 -42.65 6.90 -24.95
N SER A 5 -42.74 5.69 -25.52
CA SER A 5 -42.18 4.47 -24.90
C SER A 5 -40.70 4.24 -25.22
N VAL A 6 -40.16 4.86 -26.27
CA VAL A 6 -38.73 4.71 -26.63
C VAL A 6 -37.85 5.67 -25.82
N LEU A 7 -38.36 6.87 -25.48
CA LEU A 7 -37.60 7.85 -24.69
C LEU A 7 -37.42 7.41 -23.22
N THR A 8 -38.37 6.67 -22.66
CA THR A 8 -38.28 6.18 -21.26
C THR A 8 -37.28 5.03 -21.10
N MET A 9 -37.06 4.24 -22.17
CA MET A 9 -36.14 3.10 -22.14
C MET A 9 -34.68 3.52 -22.28
N VAL A 10 -34.39 4.62 -22.98
CA VAL A 10 -33.02 5.21 -23.05
C VAL A 10 -32.64 5.92 -21.74
N ALA A 11 -33.61 6.50 -21.02
CA ALA A 11 -33.36 7.12 -19.71
C ALA A 11 -33.06 6.10 -18.59
N PHE A 12 -33.54 4.85 -18.71
CA PHE A 12 -33.27 3.80 -17.72
C PHE A 12 -31.92 3.08 -17.92
N LEU A 13 -31.40 3.05 -19.15
CA LEU A 13 -30.08 2.48 -19.45
C LEU A 13 -28.91 3.43 -19.13
N ALA A 14 -29.16 4.73 -19.01
CA ALA A 14 -28.14 5.72 -18.63
C ALA A 14 -27.91 5.82 -17.11
N MET A 15 -28.75 5.19 -16.27
CA MET A 15 -28.60 5.20 -14.80
C MET A 15 -27.81 4.02 -14.24
N LEU A 16 -27.33 3.09 -15.08
CA LEU A 16 -26.64 1.86 -14.64
C LEU A 16 -25.12 1.85 -14.86
N ALA A 17 -24.51 2.98 -15.21
CA ALA A 17 -23.05 3.07 -15.36
C ALA A 17 -22.53 4.46 -14.97
N LEU A 18 -22.88 4.92 -13.76
CA LEU A 18 -21.92 5.75 -13.05
C LEU A 18 -21.02 4.75 -12.33
N PRO A 19 -19.78 4.47 -12.80
CA PRO A 19 -18.81 3.89 -11.91
C PRO A 19 -18.79 4.83 -10.70
N THR A 20 -19.16 4.31 -9.54
CA THR A 20 -18.88 4.97 -8.27
C THR A 20 -17.36 5.00 -8.18
N LEU A 21 -16.74 5.97 -8.84
CA LEU A 21 -15.36 6.34 -8.64
C LEU A 21 -15.32 6.91 -7.23
N LEU A 22 -15.20 6.00 -6.25
CA LEU A 22 -14.69 6.38 -4.94
C LEU A 22 -13.34 7.06 -5.22
N PRO A 23 -13.10 8.25 -4.64
CA PRO A 23 -11.81 8.90 -4.80
C PRO A 23 -10.71 7.95 -4.33
N ALA A 24 -9.58 7.95 -5.03
CA ALA A 24 -8.40 7.17 -4.63
C ALA A 24 -8.04 7.53 -3.17
N GLU A 25 -8.19 6.55 -2.28
CA GLU A 25 -7.95 6.71 -0.84
C GLU A 25 -6.56 6.19 -0.49
N GLU A 26 -5.85 6.94 0.34
CA GLU A 26 -4.58 6.51 0.90
C GLU A 26 -4.79 5.61 2.12
N PHE A 27 -3.98 4.57 2.25
CA PHE A 27 -3.98 3.67 3.39
C PHE A 27 -2.61 3.57 4.02
N ARG A 28 -2.57 3.56 5.35
CA ARG A 28 -1.37 3.35 6.15
C ARG A 28 -1.70 2.40 7.26
N VAL A 29 -0.88 1.37 7.44
CA VAL A 29 -1.12 0.29 8.39
C VAL A 29 0.13 0.06 9.23
N TRP A 30 -0.04 0.00 10.55
CA TRP A 30 1.02 -0.28 11.51
C TRP A 30 0.89 -1.71 12.04
N GLY A 31 1.86 -2.54 11.70
CA GLY A 31 1.94 -3.97 12.03
C GLY A 31 1.90 -4.23 13.52
N GLY A 32 1.29 -5.35 13.91
CA GLY A 32 1.30 -5.84 15.30
C GLY A 32 0.52 -5.02 16.33
N LYS A 33 -0.13 -3.90 15.94
CA LYS A 33 -0.82 -2.99 16.87
C LYS A 33 -2.33 -2.95 16.62
N THR A 34 -3.08 -2.75 17.69
CA THR A 34 -4.55 -2.59 17.66
C THR A 34 -4.96 -1.13 17.50
N ASP A 35 -4.19 -0.22 18.10
CA ASP A 35 -4.52 1.20 18.17
C ASP A 35 -3.90 1.95 16.99
N ASP A 36 -4.59 2.99 16.53
CA ASP A 36 -4.07 3.89 15.53
C ASP A 36 -2.90 4.72 16.09
N PHE A 37 -1.95 5.02 15.22
CA PHE A 37 -0.81 5.87 15.52
C PHE A 37 -0.84 7.10 14.61
N THR A 38 -0.69 8.28 15.18
CA THR A 38 -0.47 9.51 14.40
C THR A 38 1.00 9.86 14.50
N ASP A 39 1.68 9.86 13.35
CA ASP A 39 3.11 10.13 13.30
C ASP A 39 3.43 11.63 13.40
N SER A 40 4.73 11.94 13.47
CA SER A 40 5.25 13.30 13.57
C SER A 40 4.86 14.23 12.40
N GLN A 41 4.43 13.67 11.27
CA GLN A 41 3.94 14.41 10.10
C GLN A 41 2.41 14.54 10.07
N GLY A 42 1.72 14.01 11.08
CA GLY A 42 0.26 14.04 11.19
C GLY A 42 -0.44 12.98 10.34
N ARG A 43 0.29 11.98 9.81
CA ARG A 43 -0.30 10.85 9.07
C ARG A 43 -0.86 9.85 10.07
N VAL A 44 -2.06 9.34 9.79
CA VAL A 44 -2.70 8.31 10.61
C VAL A 44 -2.36 6.93 10.05
N TRP A 45 -1.76 6.10 10.90
CA TRP A 45 -1.44 4.70 10.64
C TRP A 45 -2.42 3.82 11.39
N ARG A 46 -3.21 3.04 10.66
CA ARG A 46 -4.22 2.16 11.24
C ARG A 46 -3.59 0.96 11.90
N GLY A 47 -4.06 0.59 13.08
CA GLY A 47 -3.61 -0.64 13.74
C GLY A 47 -3.91 -1.87 12.89
N ALA A 48 -2.89 -2.67 12.56
CA ALA A 48 -3.03 -3.87 11.74
C ALA A 48 -3.90 -4.98 12.38
N GLN A 49 -4.18 -4.89 13.68
CA GLN A 49 -4.89 -5.87 14.49
C GLN A 49 -6.29 -5.37 14.91
N GLN A 50 -6.88 -4.47 14.13
CA GLN A 50 -8.21 -3.95 14.40
C GLN A 50 -9.31 -4.96 14.09
N ALA A 51 -10.32 -5.01 14.96
CA ALA A 51 -11.53 -5.78 14.72
C ALA A 51 -12.42 -5.14 13.65
N ASP A 52 -12.41 -3.81 13.56
CA ASP A 52 -13.09 -3.08 12.49
C ASP A 52 -12.21 -3.03 11.24
N GLN A 53 -12.65 -3.75 10.22
CA GLN A 53 -12.00 -3.85 8.91
C GLN A 53 -12.85 -3.18 7.82
N SER A 54 -13.69 -2.20 8.18
CA SER A 54 -14.57 -1.50 7.21
C SER A 54 -13.81 -0.86 6.07
N TRP A 55 -12.56 -0.44 6.32
CA TRP A 55 -11.63 0.21 5.42
C TRP A 55 -10.80 -0.76 4.57
N GLY A 56 -10.87 -2.06 4.89
CA GLY A 56 -9.86 -3.03 4.54
C GLY A 56 -9.22 -3.62 5.80
N GLY A 57 -8.26 -4.50 5.62
CA GLY A 57 -7.59 -5.21 6.70
C GLY A 57 -7.07 -6.56 6.26
N TRP A 58 -6.74 -7.42 7.21
CA TRP A 58 -6.26 -8.75 6.91
C TRP A 58 -7.39 -9.62 6.33
N ILE A 59 -7.01 -10.51 5.42
CA ILE A 59 -7.93 -11.51 4.86
C ILE A 59 -7.42 -12.91 5.17
N GLU A 60 -8.35 -13.87 5.16
CA GLU A 60 -8.14 -15.28 5.50
C GLU A 60 -7.77 -15.52 6.97
N LYS A 61 -6.68 -14.93 7.47
CA LYS A 61 -6.17 -15.17 8.82
C LYS A 61 -5.58 -13.90 9.43
N GLU A 62 -5.98 -13.62 10.67
CA GLU A 62 -5.37 -12.58 11.49
C GLU A 62 -3.86 -12.84 11.66
N PRO A 63 -2.98 -11.89 11.28
CA PRO A 63 -1.55 -12.04 11.45
C PRO A 63 -1.17 -12.10 12.93
N ARG A 64 -0.14 -12.86 13.24
CA ARG A 64 0.48 -12.85 14.56
C ARG A 64 1.24 -11.55 14.78
N VAL A 65 1.50 -11.23 16.04
CA VAL A 65 2.20 -10.01 16.43
C VAL A 65 3.57 -10.33 17.01
N ALA A 66 4.52 -9.41 16.84
CA ALA A 66 5.81 -9.42 17.51
C ALA A 66 6.32 -7.98 17.70
N GLU A 67 7.24 -7.79 18.66
CA GLU A 67 7.84 -6.48 18.95
C GLU A 67 9.36 -6.54 18.77
N VAL A 68 9.87 -5.66 17.91
CA VAL A 68 11.32 -5.44 17.79
C VAL A 68 11.74 -4.66 19.03
N LYS A 69 12.79 -5.11 19.71
CA LYS A 69 13.22 -4.50 20.99
C LYS A 69 14.19 -3.35 20.81
N THR A 70 14.94 -3.35 19.72
CA THR A 70 16.06 -2.45 19.50
C THR A 70 16.25 -2.27 18.01
N LEU A 71 16.65 -1.08 17.60
CA LEU A 71 17.11 -0.77 16.26
C LEU A 71 18.49 -0.13 16.35
N THR A 72 19.35 -0.43 15.39
CA THR A 72 20.67 0.21 15.29
C THR A 72 20.52 1.72 15.03
N ALA A 73 21.55 2.50 15.33
CA ALA A 73 21.53 3.94 15.05
C ALA A 73 21.37 4.23 13.55
N ASP A 74 21.98 3.40 12.70
CA ASP A 74 21.88 3.52 11.24
C ASP A 74 20.45 3.24 10.77
N ALA A 75 19.77 2.23 11.33
CA ALA A 75 18.36 1.97 11.05
C ALA A 75 17.45 3.13 11.47
N GLN A 76 17.70 3.73 12.65
CA GLN A 76 16.93 4.89 13.11
C GLN A 76 17.15 6.11 12.20
N ALA A 77 18.39 6.34 11.75
CA ALA A 77 18.72 7.40 10.80
C ALA A 77 18.05 7.15 9.43
N GLN A 78 18.07 5.91 8.94
CA GLN A 78 17.41 5.53 7.69
C GLN A 78 15.91 5.78 7.74
N ALA A 79 15.24 5.47 8.85
CA ALA A 79 13.82 5.78 9.03
C ALA A 79 13.56 7.29 8.95
N ALA A 80 14.36 8.09 9.67
CA ALA A 80 14.23 9.54 9.69
C ALA A 80 14.49 10.18 8.31
N ASP A 81 15.54 9.72 7.61
CA ASP A 81 15.89 10.19 6.27
C ASP A 81 14.80 9.87 5.23
N ALA A 82 14.13 8.73 5.40
CA ALA A 82 12.97 8.34 4.59
C ALA A 82 11.67 9.03 5.01
N GLY A 83 11.68 9.83 6.09
CA GLY A 83 10.50 10.52 6.58
C GLY A 83 9.50 9.59 7.28
N TYR A 84 9.98 8.62 8.06
CA TYR A 84 9.14 7.75 8.88
C TYR A 84 9.54 7.84 10.36
N ASP A 85 8.54 7.80 11.23
CA ASP A 85 8.78 7.68 12.66
C ASP A 85 9.33 6.29 12.96
N VAL A 86 10.40 6.23 13.74
CA VAL A 86 11.06 4.96 14.12
C VAL A 86 10.09 3.99 14.82
N ASP A 87 9.06 4.52 15.50
CA ASP A 87 8.05 3.73 16.20
C ASP A 87 7.32 2.73 15.30
N LEU A 88 7.23 3.03 14.00
CA LEU A 88 6.62 2.14 13.01
C LEU A 88 7.36 0.80 12.92
N PHE A 89 8.67 0.78 13.15
CA PHE A 89 9.52 -0.41 13.00
C PHE A 89 9.63 -1.26 14.27
N TYR A 90 9.11 -0.78 15.41
CA TYR A 90 9.16 -1.53 16.66
C TYR A 90 8.04 -2.58 16.82
N ALA A 91 7.12 -2.65 15.86
CA ALA A 91 6.00 -3.58 15.86
C ALA A 91 5.93 -4.32 14.52
N VAL A 92 5.47 -5.57 14.55
CA VAL A 92 5.46 -6.45 13.39
C VAL A 92 4.18 -7.29 13.37
N SER A 93 3.57 -7.38 12.19
CA SER A 93 2.59 -8.41 11.83
C SER A 93 3.28 -9.51 11.04
N TRP A 94 3.04 -10.79 11.35
CA TRP A 94 3.69 -11.93 10.69
C TRP A 94 2.79 -13.17 10.58
N ALA A 95 3.13 -14.09 9.67
CA ALA A 95 2.42 -15.35 9.49
C ALA A 95 3.35 -16.57 9.65
N GLN A 96 2.86 -17.62 10.30
CA GLN A 96 3.61 -18.87 10.43
C GLN A 96 3.51 -19.66 9.14
N PHE A 97 4.62 -19.86 8.43
CA PHE A 97 4.69 -20.71 7.24
C PHE A 97 4.07 -22.10 7.53
N PRO A 98 3.18 -22.62 6.66
CA PRO A 98 2.89 -22.17 5.29
C PRO A 98 1.81 -21.09 5.15
N ASP A 99 1.30 -20.51 6.24
CA ASP A 99 0.38 -19.38 6.15
C ASP A 99 1.11 -18.14 5.59
N THR A 100 0.36 -17.23 4.97
CA THR A 100 0.86 -15.98 4.41
C THR A 100 0.27 -14.78 5.14
N VAL A 101 0.87 -13.61 4.96
CA VAL A 101 0.27 -12.34 5.40
C VAL A 101 -0.50 -11.76 4.23
N LYS A 102 -1.82 -11.61 4.36
CA LYS A 102 -2.67 -11.04 3.30
C LYS A 102 -3.48 -9.87 3.80
N TYR A 103 -3.48 -8.78 3.04
CA TYR A 103 -4.27 -7.59 3.31
C TYR A 103 -5.02 -7.14 2.06
N GLN A 104 -6.19 -6.55 2.28
CA GLN A 104 -6.98 -5.83 1.29
C GLN A 104 -7.25 -4.41 1.75
N PHE A 105 -7.07 -3.44 0.87
CA PHE A 105 -7.33 -2.03 1.17
C PHE A 105 -8.35 -1.47 0.19
N LYS A 106 -9.43 -0.84 0.66
CA LYS A 106 -10.48 -0.28 -0.21
C LYS A 106 -10.05 1.06 -0.83
N THR A 107 -8.97 1.04 -1.60
CA THR A 107 -8.32 2.21 -2.23
C THR A 107 -9.21 2.92 -3.24
N GLY A 108 -10.21 2.24 -3.79
CA GLY A 108 -10.84 2.68 -5.03
C GLY A 108 -9.92 2.41 -6.23
N ASN A 109 -10.42 2.73 -7.43
CA ASN A 109 -9.68 2.51 -8.67
C ASN A 109 -8.63 3.61 -8.86
N GLY A 110 -7.45 3.27 -9.35
CA GLY A 110 -6.40 4.24 -9.61
C GLY A 110 -5.03 3.61 -9.71
N THR A 111 -4.01 4.47 -9.73
CA THR A 111 -2.60 4.07 -9.68
C THR A 111 -2.01 4.49 -8.35
N PHE A 112 -1.27 3.61 -7.70
CA PHE A 112 -0.75 3.80 -6.35
C PHE A 112 0.74 3.51 -6.26
N ASP A 113 1.43 4.22 -5.37
CA ASP A 113 2.75 3.82 -4.90
C ASP A 113 2.57 3.09 -3.57
N VAL A 114 3.13 1.88 -3.48
CA VAL A 114 3.04 1.03 -2.28
C VAL A 114 4.40 0.94 -1.62
N THR A 115 4.50 1.36 -0.37
CA THR A 115 5.72 1.23 0.43
C THR A 115 5.56 0.13 1.47
N TYR A 116 6.48 -0.83 1.42
CA TYR A 116 6.67 -1.90 2.40
C TYR A 116 7.79 -1.50 3.37
N LEU A 117 7.52 -1.61 4.68
CA LEU A 117 8.46 -1.26 5.74
C LEU A 117 8.61 -2.44 6.70
N VAL A 118 9.85 -2.75 7.11
CA VAL A 118 10.13 -3.84 8.06
C VAL A 118 11.31 -3.54 8.96
N GLY A 119 11.21 -3.94 10.23
CA GLY A 119 12.35 -4.09 11.13
C GLY A 119 12.58 -5.56 11.49
N GLU A 120 13.81 -6.05 11.34
CA GLU A 120 14.17 -7.45 11.59
C GLU A 120 15.03 -7.60 12.86
N HIS A 121 14.71 -8.59 13.69
CA HIS A 121 15.40 -8.86 14.97
C HIS A 121 15.69 -10.36 15.20
N TRP A 122 14.81 -11.23 14.71
CA TRP A 122 14.68 -12.64 15.07
C TRP A 122 15.41 -13.57 14.11
N SER A 123 15.36 -13.29 12.81
CA SER A 123 15.94 -14.11 11.74
C SER A 123 16.75 -13.25 10.77
N PRO A 124 17.78 -12.54 11.27
CA PRO A 124 18.53 -11.57 10.49
C PRO A 124 19.18 -12.21 9.26
N ASN A 125 19.00 -11.60 8.09
CA ASN A 125 19.45 -12.12 6.78
C ASN A 125 19.01 -13.57 6.49
N ASN A 126 17.92 -14.03 7.12
CA ASN A 126 17.53 -15.44 7.08
C ASN A 126 16.01 -15.64 7.02
N ARG A 127 15.22 -14.59 6.83
CA ARG A 127 13.78 -14.69 6.57
C ARG A 127 13.50 -14.38 5.11
N GLY A 128 13.02 -15.40 4.38
CA GLY A 128 12.82 -15.34 2.93
C GLY A 128 11.37 -15.49 2.51
N PHE A 129 10.87 -14.57 1.68
CA PHE A 129 9.52 -14.59 1.13
C PHE A 129 9.45 -13.78 -0.16
N ASP A 130 8.33 -13.89 -0.86
CA ASP A 130 8.00 -13.04 -2.00
C ASP A 130 6.97 -11.99 -1.56
N ILE A 131 7.01 -10.82 -2.20
CA ILE A 131 6.01 -9.75 -2.03
C ILE A 131 5.17 -9.68 -3.29
N PHE A 132 3.86 -9.89 -3.10
CA PHE A 132 2.86 -9.77 -4.16
C PHE A 132 1.97 -8.56 -3.91
N ILE A 133 1.70 -7.80 -4.98
CA ILE A 133 0.74 -6.71 -5.01
C ILE A 133 -0.11 -6.90 -6.27
N GLU A 134 -1.45 -6.86 -6.15
CA GLU A 134 -2.37 -7.12 -7.28
C GLU A 134 -2.04 -8.45 -8.01
N GLU A 135 -1.75 -9.50 -7.24
CA GLU A 135 -1.32 -10.83 -7.73
C GLU A 135 0.04 -10.87 -8.48
N GLU A 136 0.68 -9.73 -8.74
CA GLU A 136 2.00 -9.64 -9.35
C GLU A 136 3.11 -9.81 -8.30
N ASN A 137 4.13 -10.63 -8.58
CA ASN A 137 5.31 -10.77 -7.73
C ASN A 137 6.26 -9.58 -7.95
N VAL A 138 6.06 -8.51 -7.20
CA VAL A 138 6.82 -7.25 -7.34
C VAL A 138 8.21 -7.32 -6.71
N GLU A 139 8.45 -8.25 -5.79
CA GLU A 139 9.76 -8.49 -5.19
C GLU A 139 9.96 -10.01 -4.96
N PRO A 140 10.44 -10.73 -5.99
CA PRO A 140 10.75 -12.14 -5.85
C PRO A 140 12.01 -12.34 -5.01
N LEU A 141 12.04 -13.43 -4.25
CA LEU A 141 13.19 -13.86 -3.46
C LEU A 141 13.67 -12.82 -2.43
N TYR A 142 12.75 -12.06 -1.85
CA TYR A 142 13.09 -11.09 -0.82
C TYR A 142 13.64 -11.78 0.43
N VAL A 143 14.68 -11.19 1.01
CA VAL A 143 15.25 -11.59 2.30
C VAL A 143 15.36 -10.36 3.19
N THR A 144 14.84 -10.45 4.42
CA THR A 144 14.89 -9.35 5.40
C THR A 144 16.31 -8.93 5.75
N PRO A 145 16.51 -7.68 6.22
CA PRO A 145 17.83 -7.16 6.55
C PRO A 145 18.46 -7.85 7.78
N GLY A 146 19.63 -7.33 8.20
CA GLY A 146 20.36 -7.81 9.36
C GLY A 146 19.64 -7.58 10.69
N LYS A 147 20.37 -7.88 11.77
CA LYS A 147 19.81 -7.83 13.11
C LYS A 147 19.66 -6.38 13.55
N ASP A 148 18.45 -6.03 14.01
CA ASP A 148 18.09 -4.69 14.47
C ASP A 148 18.19 -3.64 13.34
N GLU A 149 18.11 -4.10 12.09
CA GLU A 149 18.12 -3.29 10.88
C GLU A 149 16.72 -3.17 10.29
N ILE A 150 16.53 -2.19 9.42
CA ILE A 150 15.27 -1.96 8.73
C ILE A 150 15.46 -2.01 7.21
N ASP A 151 14.35 -2.23 6.53
CA ASP A 151 14.27 -2.08 5.09
C ASP A 151 12.98 -1.32 4.73
N ILE A 152 13.07 -0.50 3.68
CA ILE A 152 12.00 0.36 3.20
C ILE A 152 12.02 0.26 1.67
N LYS A 153 10.98 -0.32 1.09
CA LYS A 153 10.87 -0.57 -0.35
C LYS A 153 9.59 0.04 -0.90
N THR A 154 9.71 0.89 -1.92
CA THR A 154 8.56 1.50 -2.61
C THR A 154 8.41 0.89 -4.00
N TYR A 155 7.20 0.44 -4.30
CA TYR A 155 6.76 -0.12 -5.57
C TYR A 155 5.84 0.89 -6.26
N PRO A 156 6.32 1.64 -7.26
CA PRO A 156 5.52 2.68 -7.89
C PRO A 156 4.61 2.12 -8.98
N GLY A 157 3.50 2.81 -9.24
CA GLY A 157 2.70 2.57 -10.44
C GLY A 157 1.80 1.33 -10.40
N ILE A 158 1.38 0.88 -9.22
CA ILE A 158 0.47 -0.26 -9.05
C ILE A 158 -0.94 0.14 -9.51
N GLU A 159 -1.49 -0.54 -10.52
CA GLU A 159 -2.83 -0.28 -11.03
C GLU A 159 -3.89 -1.11 -10.29
N VAL A 160 -4.88 -0.44 -9.70
CA VAL A 160 -6.05 -1.06 -9.04
C VAL A 160 -7.30 -0.79 -9.88
N SER A 161 -7.99 -1.86 -10.28
CA SER A 161 -9.12 -1.77 -11.24
C SER A 161 -10.48 -2.18 -10.67
N ASP A 162 -10.51 -2.91 -9.56
CA ASP A 162 -11.72 -3.42 -8.91
C ASP A 162 -12.12 -2.65 -7.62
N GLY A 163 -11.29 -1.67 -7.25
CA GLY A 163 -11.49 -0.79 -6.11
C GLY A 163 -10.81 -1.24 -4.83
N THR A 164 -10.09 -2.36 -4.85
CA THR A 164 -9.39 -2.89 -3.69
C THR A 164 -7.94 -3.22 -4.06
N LEU A 165 -6.98 -2.72 -3.29
CA LEU A 165 -5.59 -3.15 -3.42
C LEU A 165 -5.35 -4.42 -2.61
N ASP A 166 -4.84 -5.46 -3.27
CA ASP A 166 -4.44 -6.74 -2.70
C ASP A 166 -2.93 -6.78 -2.40
N LEU A 167 -2.57 -7.19 -1.20
CA LEU A 167 -1.19 -7.45 -0.79
C LEU A 167 -1.05 -8.84 -0.18
N ASN A 168 -0.04 -9.59 -0.60
CA ASN A 168 0.27 -10.91 -0.07
C ASN A 168 1.78 -11.10 0.11
N LEU A 169 2.20 -11.48 1.32
CA LEU A 169 3.59 -11.84 1.63
C LEU A 169 3.67 -13.34 1.89
N ALA A 170 4.37 -14.07 1.03
CA ALA A 170 4.36 -15.53 1.05
C ALA A 170 5.77 -16.13 1.15
N GLY A 171 6.00 -16.96 2.16
CA GLY A 171 7.28 -17.65 2.37
C GLY A 171 7.75 -18.41 1.14
N ASN A 172 9.02 -18.21 0.75
CA ASN A 172 9.58 -18.80 -0.46
C ASN A 172 10.90 -19.53 -0.17
N GLY A 173 10.89 -20.86 -0.29
CA GLY A 173 12.07 -21.70 -0.06
C GLY A 173 13.19 -21.52 -1.09
N GLU A 174 12.91 -20.95 -2.27
CA GLU A 174 13.91 -20.68 -3.30
C GLU A 174 14.85 -19.53 -2.92
N THR A 175 14.49 -18.73 -1.92
CA THR A 175 15.37 -17.70 -1.33
C THR A 175 16.64 -18.28 -0.71
N GLY A 176 16.62 -19.57 -0.35
CA GLY A 176 17.67 -20.23 0.43
C GLY A 176 17.67 -19.86 1.92
N ALA A 177 16.70 -19.06 2.37
CA ALA A 177 16.55 -18.64 3.75
C ALA A 177 15.99 -19.76 4.65
N GLY A 178 16.45 -19.82 5.90
CA GLY A 178 16.01 -20.85 6.86
C GLY A 178 14.69 -20.56 7.56
N ASP A 179 14.24 -19.29 7.59
CA ASP A 179 12.94 -18.86 8.10
C ASP A 179 12.08 -18.38 6.93
N LEU A 180 10.85 -18.88 6.82
CA LEU A 180 9.92 -18.54 5.74
C LEU A 180 8.66 -17.82 6.25
N ASN A 181 8.63 -17.43 7.52
CA ASN A 181 7.49 -16.75 8.11
C ASN A 181 7.50 -15.30 7.61
N ALA A 182 6.61 -14.94 6.67
CA ALA A 182 6.55 -13.59 6.12
C ALA A 182 6.07 -12.56 7.15
N MET A 183 6.51 -11.31 7.02
CA MET A 183 6.20 -10.26 7.99
C MET A 183 6.29 -8.84 7.41
N PHE A 184 5.71 -7.87 8.11
CA PHE A 184 5.90 -6.44 7.87
C PHE A 184 5.80 -5.65 9.17
N SER A 185 6.44 -4.48 9.22
CA SER A 185 6.28 -3.50 10.29
C SER A 185 5.25 -2.45 9.96
N ALA A 186 5.25 -1.95 8.73
CA ALA A 186 4.21 -1.05 8.26
C ALA A 186 4.00 -1.17 6.75
N LEU A 187 2.82 -0.78 6.29
CA LEU A 187 2.45 -0.70 4.87
C LEU A 187 1.87 0.69 4.61
N GLU A 188 2.29 1.33 3.53
CA GLU A 188 1.74 2.60 3.05
C GLU A 188 1.31 2.44 1.59
N VAL A 189 0.11 2.91 1.27
CA VAL A 189 -0.47 2.91 -0.06
C VAL A 189 -0.94 4.34 -0.29
N VAL A 190 -0.31 5.03 -1.23
CA VAL A 190 -0.65 6.42 -1.55
C VAL A 190 -0.97 6.53 -3.03
N PRO A 191 -1.98 7.34 -3.42
CA PRO A 191 -2.21 7.61 -4.83
C PRO A 191 -0.92 8.11 -5.48
N ALA A 192 -0.53 7.49 -6.59
CA ALA A 192 0.65 7.90 -7.32
C ALA A 192 0.44 9.36 -7.76
N VAL A 193 1.46 10.21 -7.55
CA VAL A 193 1.40 11.58 -8.02
C VAL A 193 1.37 11.55 -9.54
N SER A 194 0.19 11.73 -10.11
CA SER A 194 -0.05 11.83 -11.54
C SER A 194 1.01 12.72 -12.19
N THR A 195 1.92 12.13 -12.96
CA THR A 195 2.72 12.88 -13.94
C THR A 195 1.90 13.27 -15.16
N ASP A 196 0.60 12.93 -15.20
CA ASP A 196 -0.35 13.47 -16.15
C ASP A 196 -0.55 14.97 -15.89
N VAL A 197 0.31 15.76 -16.51
CA VAL A 197 0.01 17.14 -16.85
C VAL A 197 -1.30 17.10 -17.62
N ASP A 198 -2.40 17.57 -17.02
CA ASP A 198 -3.69 17.67 -17.71
C ASP A 198 -3.43 18.31 -19.08
N PRO A 199 -3.67 17.58 -20.20
CA PRO A 199 -3.38 18.09 -21.53
C PRO A 199 -4.11 19.41 -21.79
N LYS A 200 -5.28 19.62 -21.16
CA LYS A 200 -6.03 20.88 -21.24
C LYS A 200 -5.30 21.99 -20.51
N GLN A 201 -4.76 21.72 -19.32
CA GLN A 201 -3.98 22.68 -18.55
C GLN A 201 -2.70 23.07 -19.31
N LYS A 202 -1.98 22.10 -19.88
CA LYS A 202 -0.79 22.31 -20.72
C LYS A 202 -1.12 23.12 -21.99
N LEU A 203 -2.23 22.82 -22.66
CA LEU A 203 -2.72 23.58 -23.81
C LEU A 203 -3.08 25.02 -23.43
N THR A 204 -3.80 25.26 -22.32
CA THR A 204 -4.13 26.63 -21.88
C THR A 204 -2.90 27.46 -21.56
N THR A 205 -1.86 26.87 -20.95
CA THR A 205 -0.61 27.59 -20.64
C THR A 205 0.15 27.94 -21.91
N THR A 206 0.23 27.03 -22.89
CA THR A 206 0.89 27.30 -24.19
C THR A 206 0.13 28.33 -25.03
N TRP A 207 -1.21 28.30 -25.04
CA TRP A 207 -2.02 29.29 -25.77
C TRP A 207 -2.04 30.67 -25.09
N GLY A 208 -1.91 30.73 -23.77
CA GLY A 208 -1.76 31.99 -23.02
C GLY A 208 -0.44 32.68 -23.36
N ALA A 209 0.68 31.95 -23.31
CA ALA A 209 2.00 32.48 -23.63
C ALA A 209 2.11 32.98 -25.09
N LEU A 210 1.54 32.25 -26.06
CA LEU A 210 1.54 32.65 -27.47
C LEU A 210 0.68 33.91 -27.77
N LYS A 211 -0.26 34.27 -26.90
CA LYS A 211 -1.09 35.48 -27.04
C LYS A 211 -0.39 36.72 -26.49
N ASP A 212 0.41 36.58 -25.44
CA ASP A 212 1.16 37.69 -24.85
C ASP A 212 2.38 38.08 -25.70
N ASP A 213 3.04 37.12 -26.38
CA ASP A 213 4.14 37.39 -27.34
C ASP A 213 3.68 38.03 -28.67
N ARG A 214 2.36 38.24 -28.84
CA ARG A 214 1.75 38.86 -30.03
C ARG A 214 1.28 40.30 -29.81
N ARG A 215 1.68 40.95 -28.71
CA ARG A 215 1.43 42.38 -28.45
C ARG A 215 2.67 43.23 -28.64
#